data_AF-A0A2G8HT00-F1
#
_entry.id   AF-A0A2G8HT00-F1
#
_cell.length_a   1.000
_cell.length_b   1.000
_cell.length_c   1.000
_cell.angle_alpha   90.00
_cell.angle_beta   90.00
_cell.angle_gamma   90.00
#
_symmetry.space_group_name_H-M   'P 1'
#
loop_
_entity.id
_entity.type
_entity.pdbx_description
1 polymer ?
#
loop_
_entity_poly.entity_id
_entity_poly.type
_entity_poly.pdbx_seq_one_letter_code
_entity_poly.pdbx_strand_id
1 'polypeptide(L)'
;MSDDRTIILENPFHNARFKPVRKGKKPPKLLAIVHQSGCTGCEVCIAGCPVDSIELVAGPNPDNPGFNQTVEIDLARCIGCQNCSQDCPWETITMYNTDDAFTAWGNETLKSELYVTEDVFEELNEKHGVKPEEDSAEVEETA
;
A
#
# COMPACT_ATOMS: atom_id res chain seq x y z
N MET A 1 1.49 -30.24 -3.26
CA MET A 1 0.67 -29.02 -3.31
C MET A 1 1.65 -27.90 -3.03
N SER A 2 2.17 -27.28 -4.08
CA SER A 2 3.12 -26.18 -3.93
C SER A 2 2.42 -25.09 -3.13
N ASP A 3 3.00 -24.71 -1.99
CA ASP A 3 2.57 -23.58 -1.18
C ASP A 3 2.83 -22.32 -2.03
N ASP A 4 1.90 -22.00 -2.93
CA ASP A 4 1.98 -20.82 -3.81
C ASP A 4 1.60 -19.59 -2.98
N ARG A 5 2.44 -19.29 -1.98
CA ARG A 5 2.26 -18.13 -1.11
C ARG A 5 2.70 -16.91 -1.90
N THR A 6 1.75 -16.13 -2.37
CA THR A 6 2.02 -14.83 -2.98
C THR A 6 2.68 -13.93 -1.93
N ILE A 7 3.96 -13.61 -2.15
CA ILE A 7 4.70 -12.65 -1.33
C ILE A 7 4.38 -11.26 -1.84
N ILE A 8 4.05 -10.36 -0.91
CA ILE A 8 3.72 -8.97 -1.20
C ILE A 8 4.78 -8.08 -0.56
N LEU A 9 5.37 -7.20 -1.35
CA LEU A 9 6.49 -6.34 -1.00
C LEU A 9 6.10 -4.87 -1.13
N GLU A 10 6.68 -4.01 -0.30
CA GLU A 10 6.50 -2.56 -0.46
C GLU A 10 7.16 -2.06 -1.74
N ASN A 11 6.41 -1.32 -2.58
CA ASN A 11 6.95 -0.62 -3.73
C ASN A 11 7.79 0.60 -3.27
N PRO A 12 9.11 0.60 -3.48
CA PRO A 12 9.99 1.69 -3.03
C PRO A 12 9.96 2.89 -3.98
N PHE A 13 9.49 2.71 -5.22
CA PHE A 13 9.49 3.74 -6.26
C PHE A 13 8.18 4.54 -6.31
N HIS A 14 7.18 4.15 -5.53
CA HIS A 14 5.91 4.87 -5.46
C HIS A 14 6.09 6.27 -4.83
N ASN A 15 5.41 7.29 -5.36
CA ASN A 15 5.55 8.67 -4.91
C ASN A 15 5.19 8.87 -3.42
N ALA A 16 4.29 8.06 -2.87
CA ALA A 16 3.97 7.98 -1.45
C ALA A 16 5.21 7.82 -0.56
N ARG A 17 6.26 7.16 -1.06
CA ARG A 17 7.50 6.93 -0.32
C ARG A 17 8.29 8.22 -0.04
N PHE A 18 8.05 9.29 -0.81
CA PHE A 18 8.62 10.61 -0.55
C PHE A 18 7.94 11.36 0.60
N LYS A 19 6.73 10.94 1.01
CA LYS A 19 5.99 11.55 2.12
C LYS A 19 6.68 11.21 3.45
N PRO A 20 6.67 12.14 4.43
CA PRO A 20 7.37 11.95 5.70
C PRO A 20 6.89 10.69 6.42
N VAL A 21 7.83 9.95 6.99
CA VAL A 21 7.52 8.76 7.77
C VAL A 21 6.77 9.14 9.04
N ARG A 22 5.84 8.29 9.42
CA ARG A 22 5.06 8.44 10.64
C ARG A 22 5.95 8.62 11.87
N LYS A 23 5.74 9.70 12.62
CA LYS A 23 6.47 9.97 13.86
C LYS A 23 5.90 9.09 14.99
N GLY A 24 6.73 8.21 15.54
CA GLY A 24 6.38 7.43 16.73
C GLY A 24 6.76 5.96 16.62
N LYS A 25 7.29 5.40 17.72
CA LYS A 25 7.84 4.04 17.75
C LYS A 25 6.79 2.92 17.82
N LYS A 26 5.57 3.22 18.28
CA LYS A 26 4.53 2.21 18.52
C LYS A 26 3.50 2.24 17.38
N PRO A 27 3.21 1.13 16.69
CA PRO A 27 2.19 1.10 15.65
C PRO A 27 0.83 1.60 16.19
N PRO A 28 -0.05 2.13 15.33
CA PRO A 28 -1.38 2.51 15.79
C PRO A 28 -2.11 1.24 16.23
N LYS A 29 -3.22 1.39 16.97
CA LYS A 29 -4.05 0.21 17.30
C LYS A 29 -4.93 -0.21 16.13
N LEU A 30 -5.35 0.77 15.34
CA LEU A 30 -6.27 0.59 14.23
C LEU A 30 -5.63 1.14 12.95
N LEU A 31 -5.88 0.45 11.85
CA LEU A 31 -5.53 0.85 10.49
C LEU A 31 -6.78 0.87 9.62
N ALA A 32 -6.84 1.84 8.71
CA ALA A 32 -7.96 2.00 7.80
C ALA A 32 -7.70 1.20 6.52
N ILE A 33 -8.68 0.38 6.11
CA ILE A 33 -8.67 -0.38 4.85
C ILE A 33 -9.84 0.09 4.00
N VAL A 34 -9.63 0.18 2.69
CA VAL A 34 -10.67 0.56 1.73
C VAL A 34 -11.19 -0.68 1.03
N HIS A 35 -12.51 -0.87 1.06
CA HIS A 35 -13.22 -1.82 0.22
C HIS A 35 -13.29 -1.26 -1.21
N GLN A 36 -12.33 -1.61 -2.06
CA GLN A 36 -12.23 -1.03 -3.40
C GLN A 36 -13.41 -1.39 -4.31
N SER A 37 -14.12 -2.48 -4.01
CA SER A 37 -15.34 -2.89 -4.72
C SER A 37 -16.47 -1.86 -4.66
N GLY A 38 -16.55 -1.07 -3.59
CA GLY A 38 -17.54 0.01 -3.44
C GLY A 38 -16.95 1.41 -3.60
N CYS A 39 -15.62 1.53 -3.65
CA CYS A 39 -14.95 2.83 -3.73
C CYS A 39 -15.11 3.43 -5.13
N THR A 40 -15.45 4.72 -5.19
CA THR A 40 -15.64 5.47 -6.44
C THR A 40 -14.49 6.44 -6.74
N GLY A 41 -13.50 6.52 -5.87
CA GLY A 41 -12.39 7.46 -6.03
C GLY A 41 -12.79 8.92 -5.85
N CYS A 42 -13.81 9.23 -5.05
CA CYS A 42 -14.30 10.62 -4.85
C CYS A 42 -13.34 11.57 -4.10
N GLU A 43 -12.17 11.09 -3.66
CA GLU A 43 -11.07 11.86 -3.03
C GLU A 43 -11.37 12.58 -1.70
N VAL A 44 -12.61 12.52 -1.19
CA VAL A 44 -12.99 13.19 0.08
C VAL A 44 -12.09 12.75 1.24
N CYS A 45 -11.78 11.44 1.33
CA CYS A 45 -10.92 10.89 2.37
C CYS A 45 -9.46 11.35 2.26
N ILE A 46 -8.96 11.63 1.05
CA ILE A 46 -7.60 12.12 0.83
C ILE A 46 -7.45 13.49 1.48
N ALA A 47 -8.39 14.40 1.21
CA ALA A 47 -8.41 15.74 1.81
C ALA A 47 -8.56 15.71 3.34
N GLY A 48 -9.29 14.74 3.88
CA GLY A 48 -9.49 14.57 5.33
C GLY A 48 -8.33 13.92 6.08
N CYS A 49 -7.34 13.35 5.38
CA CYS A 49 -6.26 12.60 6.02
C CYS A 49 -5.17 13.54 6.59
N PRO A 50 -4.97 13.58 7.92
CA PRO A 50 -4.03 14.51 8.56
C PRO A 50 -2.55 14.20 8.29
N VAL A 51 -2.25 13.01 7.75
CA VAL A 51 -0.90 12.53 7.47
C VAL A 51 -0.70 12.18 6.00
N ASP A 52 -1.68 12.48 5.14
CA ASP A 52 -1.61 12.25 3.70
C ASP A 52 -1.19 10.80 3.34
N SER A 53 -1.80 9.81 4.01
CA SER A 53 -1.49 8.39 3.84
C SER A 53 -2.41 7.68 2.84
N ILE A 54 -3.13 8.42 1.99
CA ILE A 54 -4.11 7.85 1.06
C ILE A 54 -3.70 8.24 -0.35
N GLU A 55 -3.57 7.24 -1.23
CA GLU A 55 -3.17 7.42 -2.63
C GLU A 55 -4.35 7.13 -3.55
N LEU A 56 -4.41 7.87 -4.66
CA LEU A 56 -5.37 7.61 -5.73
C LEU A 56 -4.82 6.51 -6.63
N VAL A 57 -5.62 5.48 -6.86
CA VAL A 57 -5.31 4.37 -7.76
C VAL A 57 -6.05 4.56 -9.07
N ALA A 58 -5.31 4.57 -10.18
CA ALA A 58 -5.89 4.74 -11.50
C ALA A 58 -6.86 3.60 -11.85
N GLY A 59 -7.88 3.92 -12.65
CA GLY A 59 -8.82 2.94 -13.16
C GLY A 59 -8.18 1.83 -13.99
N PRO A 60 -8.91 0.73 -14.28
CA PRO A 60 -8.38 -0.41 -15.01
C PRO A 60 -8.11 -0.14 -16.50
N ASN A 61 -8.73 0.88 -17.09
CA ASN A 61 -8.56 1.21 -18.50
C ASN A 61 -7.42 2.23 -18.68
N PRO A 62 -6.31 1.88 -19.37
CA PRO A 62 -5.20 2.80 -19.60
C PRO A 62 -5.58 3.99 -20.50
N ASP A 63 -6.56 3.85 -21.38
CA ASP A 63 -7.03 4.94 -22.25
C ASP A 63 -7.90 5.96 -21.49
N ASN A 64 -8.47 5.53 -20.35
CA ASN A 64 -9.27 6.38 -19.49
C ASN A 64 -9.03 6.04 -18.01
N PRO A 65 -7.86 6.40 -17.48
CA PRO A 65 -7.48 6.09 -16.09
C PRO A 65 -8.33 6.85 -15.06
N GLY A 66 -9.11 7.83 -15.52
CA GLY A 66 -10.08 8.62 -14.75
C GLY A 66 -11.38 7.87 -14.42
N PHE A 67 -11.65 6.75 -15.09
CA PHE A 67 -12.90 6.01 -14.91
C PHE A 67 -12.72 4.84 -13.94
N ASN A 68 -13.62 4.72 -12.96
CA ASN A 68 -13.54 3.72 -11.88
C ASN A 68 -12.19 3.76 -11.14
N GLN A 69 -11.74 4.97 -10.81
CA GLN A 69 -10.61 5.15 -9.91
C GLN A 69 -11.01 4.71 -8.50
N THR A 70 -10.03 4.25 -7.74
CA THR A 70 -10.21 3.89 -6.33
C THR A 70 -9.14 4.59 -5.50
N VAL A 71 -9.21 4.43 -4.18
CA VAL A 71 -8.16 4.89 -3.29
C VAL A 71 -7.57 3.71 -2.54
N GLU A 72 -6.30 3.83 -2.20
CA GLU A 72 -5.57 2.87 -1.38
C GLU A 72 -4.96 3.61 -0.19
N ILE A 73 -4.89 2.93 0.97
CA ILE A 73 -4.33 3.51 2.19
C ILE A 73 -2.96 2.88 2.45
N ASP A 74 -1.94 3.72 2.62
CA ASP A 74 -0.62 3.32 3.05
C ASP A 74 -0.62 2.96 4.54
N LEU A 75 -0.58 1.66 4.83
CA LEU A 75 -0.60 1.12 6.19
C LEU A 75 0.63 1.53 7.00
N ALA A 76 1.78 1.75 6.35
CA ALA A 76 3.00 2.18 7.02
C ALA A 76 2.90 3.63 7.55
N ARG A 77 2.09 4.47 6.90
CA ARG A 77 1.91 5.89 7.26
C ARG A 77 0.64 6.18 8.05
N CYS A 78 -0.39 5.34 7.92
CA CYS A 78 -1.65 5.54 8.62
C CYS A 78 -1.45 5.63 10.15
N ILE A 79 -2.09 6.64 10.76
CA ILE A 79 -2.05 6.85 12.23
C ILE A 79 -3.32 6.33 12.93
N GLY A 80 -4.28 5.78 12.19
CA GLY A 80 -5.52 5.25 12.76
C GLY A 80 -6.46 6.33 13.32
N CYS A 81 -6.46 7.55 12.75
CA CYS A 81 -7.28 8.68 13.22
C CYS A 81 -8.78 8.55 12.92
N GLN A 82 -9.18 7.65 12.01
CA GLN A 82 -10.57 7.35 11.64
C GLN A 82 -11.32 8.44 10.86
N ASN A 83 -10.73 9.61 10.57
CA ASN A 83 -11.38 10.66 9.76
C ASN A 83 -11.93 10.12 8.44
N CYS A 84 -11.09 9.39 7.69
CA CYS A 84 -11.49 8.81 6.41
C CYS A 84 -12.70 7.86 6.49
N SER A 85 -12.89 7.13 7.59
CA SER A 85 -14.05 6.24 7.76
C SER A 85 -15.34 7.03 8.02
N GLN A 86 -15.23 8.19 8.67
CA GLN A 86 -16.37 9.06 8.95
C GLN A 86 -16.74 9.93 7.75
N ASP A 87 -15.74 10.35 6.99
CA ASP A 87 -15.92 11.28 5.86
C ASP A 87 -16.31 10.56 4.56
N CYS A 88 -16.19 9.22 4.50
CA CYS A 88 -16.51 8.46 3.30
C CYS A 88 -18.02 8.44 3.04
N PRO A 89 -18.52 9.05 1.93
CA PRO A 89 -19.95 9.07 1.64
C PRO A 89 -20.51 7.71 1.22
N TRP A 90 -19.64 6.76 0.88
CA TRP A 90 -20.00 5.41 0.45
C TRP A 90 -19.80 4.36 1.55
N GLU A 91 -19.31 4.78 2.73
CA GLU A 91 -19.04 3.89 3.86
C GLU A 91 -18.10 2.72 3.51
N THR A 92 -17.18 2.93 2.55
CA THR A 92 -16.29 1.87 2.02
C THR A 92 -14.98 1.75 2.78
N ILE A 93 -14.82 2.44 3.91
CA ILE A 93 -13.56 2.46 4.67
C ILE A 93 -13.82 1.89 6.05
N THR A 94 -13.16 0.77 6.35
CA THR A 94 -13.31 0.04 7.61
C THR A 94 -12.02 0.09 8.43
N MET A 95 -12.17 0.25 9.74
CA MET A 95 -11.05 0.25 10.68
C MET A 95 -10.81 -1.17 11.20
N TYR A 96 -9.60 -1.70 10.99
CA TYR A 96 -9.16 -3.01 11.48
C TYR A 96 -8.08 -2.85 12.54
N ASN A 97 -7.92 -3.84 13.41
CA ASN A 97 -6.75 -3.90 14.29
C ASN A 97 -5.49 -4.05 13.45
N THR A 98 -4.38 -3.49 13.92
CA THR A 98 -3.11 -3.53 13.19
C THR A 98 -2.65 -4.94 12.83
N ASP A 99 -2.88 -5.91 13.71
CA ASP A 99 -2.49 -7.30 13.48
C ASP A 99 -3.32 -7.98 12.36
N ASP A 100 -4.55 -7.51 12.14
CA ASP A 100 -5.48 -8.05 11.12
C ASP A 100 -5.46 -7.23 9.83
N ALA A 101 -4.86 -6.03 9.86
CA ALA A 101 -4.99 -5.04 8.80
C ALA A 101 -4.40 -5.52 7.46
N PHE A 102 -3.26 -6.22 7.48
CA PHE A 102 -2.67 -6.77 6.25
C PHE A 102 -3.53 -7.88 5.62
N THR A 103 -4.16 -8.71 6.45
CA THR A 103 -5.10 -9.74 5.98
C THR A 103 -6.34 -9.10 5.36
N ALA A 104 -6.90 -8.08 6.01
CA ALA A 104 -8.03 -7.33 5.47
C ALA A 104 -7.65 -6.60 4.17
N TRP A 105 -6.50 -5.93 4.16
CA TRP A 105 -5.97 -5.25 2.98
C TRP A 105 -5.84 -6.20 1.79
N GLY A 106 -5.29 -7.39 1.97
CA GLY A 106 -5.12 -8.36 0.88
C GLY A 106 -6.43 -8.91 0.30
N ASN A 107 -7.53 -8.86 1.04
CA ASN A 107 -8.85 -9.30 0.56
C ASN A 107 -9.67 -8.15 -0.06
N GLU A 108 -9.52 -6.94 0.46
CA GLU A 108 -10.41 -5.81 0.15
C GLU A 108 -9.80 -4.81 -0.85
N THR A 109 -8.46 -4.78 -0.93
CA THR A 109 -7.71 -3.94 -1.86
C THR A 109 -7.47 -4.70 -3.16
N LEU A 110 -8.32 -4.46 -4.16
CA LEU A 110 -8.31 -5.19 -5.43
C LEU A 110 -7.12 -4.82 -6.32
N LYS A 111 -6.66 -3.57 -6.25
CA LYS A 111 -5.52 -3.04 -7.00
C LYS A 111 -4.66 -2.20 -6.06
N SER A 112 -3.38 -2.56 -5.97
CA SER A 112 -2.38 -1.83 -5.20
C SER A 112 -1.24 -1.34 -6.08
N GLU A 113 -0.80 -0.12 -5.81
CA GLU A 113 0.44 0.43 -6.37
C GLU A 113 1.52 0.60 -5.28
N LEU A 114 1.12 0.51 -4.00
CA LEU A 114 1.99 0.64 -2.83
C LEU A 114 2.66 -0.65 -2.40
N TYR A 115 1.97 -1.78 -2.60
CA TYR A 115 2.38 -3.12 -2.22
C TYR A 115 2.19 -4.02 -3.44
N VAL A 116 3.30 -4.51 -3.98
CA VAL A 116 3.34 -5.23 -5.26
C VAL A 116 3.84 -6.65 -5.03
N THR A 117 3.56 -7.54 -5.97
CA THR A 117 4.10 -8.90 -5.95
C THR A 117 5.59 -8.91 -6.31
N GLU A 118 6.28 -10.00 -5.99
CA GLU A 118 7.73 -10.14 -6.21
C GLU A 118 8.13 -9.97 -7.69
N ASP A 119 7.35 -10.54 -8.61
CA ASP A 119 7.50 -10.40 -10.06
C ASP A 119 7.40 -8.93 -10.50
N VAL A 120 6.41 -8.19 -10.02
CA VAL A 120 6.26 -6.76 -10.34
C VAL A 120 7.39 -5.94 -9.71
N PHE A 121 7.85 -6.31 -8.52
CA PHE A 121 8.98 -5.64 -7.86
C PHE A 121 10.30 -5.81 -8.65
N GLU A 122 10.57 -7.00 -9.19
CA GLU A 122 11.71 -7.25 -10.08
C GLU A 122 11.65 -6.40 -11.35
N GLU A 123 10.49 -6.37 -12.02
CA GLU A 123 10.28 -5.52 -13.21
C GLU A 123 10.51 -4.03 -12.90
N LEU A 124 10.07 -3.56 -11.73
CA LEU A 124 10.30 -2.19 -11.28
C LEU A 124 11.80 -1.92 -11.04
N ASN A 125 12.51 -2.83 -10.40
CA ASN A 125 13.96 -2.68 -10.19
C ASN A 125 14.72 -2.57 -11.51
N GLU A 126 14.40 -3.44 -12.48
CA GLU A 126 14.99 -3.37 -13.83
C GLU A 126 14.70 -2.03 -14.50
N LYS A 127 13.45 -1.57 -14.47
CA LYS A 127 13.02 -0.28 -15.04
C LYS A 127 13.75 0.90 -14.40
N HIS A 128 14.04 0.83 -13.11
CA HIS A 128 14.77 1.86 -12.37
C HIS A 128 16.29 1.64 -12.33
N GLY A 129 16.81 0.60 -13.00
CA GLY A 129 18.24 0.31 -13.11
C GLY A 129 18.88 -0.17 -11.79
N VAL A 130 18.08 -0.64 -10.84
CA VAL A 130 18.56 -1.23 -9.59
C VAL A 130 18.87 -2.70 -9.87
N LYS A 131 20.13 -3.09 -9.76
CA LYS A 131 20.54 -4.49 -9.79
C LYS A 131 20.70 -4.97 -8.35
N PRO A 132 20.21 -6.16 -7.98
CA PRO A 132 20.58 -6.75 -6.70
C PRO A 132 22.11 -6.84 -6.66
N GLU A 133 22.72 -6.30 -5.60
CA GLU A 133 24.14 -6.56 -5.35
C GLU A 133 24.28 -8.07 -5.14
N GLU A 134 25.12 -8.73 -5.92
CA GLU A 134 25.54 -10.10 -5.63
C GLU A 134 26.31 -10.02 -4.31
N ASP A 135 25.64 -10.30 -3.19
CA ASP A 135 26.25 -10.27 -1.88
C ASP A 135 27.53 -11.12 -1.92
N SER A 136 28.64 -10.43 -1.66
CA SER A 136 29.95 -10.99 -1.39
C SER A 136 29.87 -11.91 -0.17
N ALA A 137 29.41 -13.13 -0.39
CA ALA A 137 29.57 -14.26 0.51
C ALA A 137 30.98 -14.84 0.38
N GLU A 138 31.99 -14.01 0.63
CA GLU A 138 33.31 -14.46 1.06
C GLU A 138 33.60 -13.75 2.39
N VAL A 139 32.86 -14.13 3.44
CA VAL A 139 33.44 -14.12 4.78
C VAL A 139 34.48 -15.24 4.78
N GLU A 140 35.72 -14.89 4.41
CA GLU A 140 36.89 -15.75 4.61
C GLU A 140 36.89 -16.23 6.06
N GLU A 141 36.64 -17.52 6.23
CA GLU A 141 36.94 -18.27 7.44
C GLU A 141 38.47 -18.37 7.57
N THR A 142 39.12 -17.30 8.02
CA THR A 142 40.53 -17.38 8.44
C THR A 142 40.59 -17.84 9.89
N ALA A 143 40.85 -19.15 10.01
CA ALA A 143 41.64 -19.89 11.01
C ALA A 143 42.08 -19.20 12.30
#